data_AF-A0A661IR76-F1
#
_entry.id   AF-A0A661IR76-F1
#
_cell.length_a   1.000
_cell.length_b   1.000
_cell.length_c   1.000
_cell.angle_alpha   90.00
_cell.angle_beta   90.00
_cell.angle_gamma   90.00
#
_symmetry.space_group_name_H-M   'P 1'
#
loop_
_entity.id
_entity.type
_entity.pdbx_description
1 polymer ?
#
loop_
_entity_poly.entity_id
_entity_poly.type
_entity_poly.pdbx_seq_one_letter_code
_entity_poly.pdbx_strand_id
1 'polypeptide(L)'
;MSKQHLKQFIGFGIAGNFAHHLEQAGEASDFVDVKVDDVNAPKGIFPFYLPKSESFLGTYPLSSHNINHPRSQDGNLQMEPEVALICEIKYENNKVVNITPNFFTAYNDCSIRKDNAKKISEKKNWGVETKGISSQIISIDKFEKGGCMDSFHIASFLKRDGIVYPYGEDSPVQTYNYFYGQLKDWIIEKLNNQKDNGPLEDLNIHLKNSKYPEGMVISIGATSYTEFGESTFLEIGDEIFVYVYDSNKYNFEEIFNHAKNDTKEELVGCSLLSQNII
;
A
#
# COMPACT_ATOMS: atom_id res chain seq x y z
N MET A 1 9.14 14.48 7.58
CA MET A 1 9.24 13.27 8.43
C MET A 1 10.44 12.44 7.94
N SER A 2 11.27 11.86 8.81
CA SER A 2 12.42 11.05 8.37
C SER A 2 12.06 9.56 8.29
N LYS A 3 12.71 8.78 7.40
CA LYS A 3 12.52 7.32 7.31
C LYS A 3 12.78 6.59 8.63
N GLN A 4 13.71 7.12 9.45
CA GLN A 4 14.02 6.55 10.76
C GLN A 4 12.85 6.70 11.75
N HIS A 5 12.02 7.72 11.59
CA HIS A 5 10.81 7.91 12.38
C HIS A 5 9.74 6.85 12.02
N LEU A 6 9.58 6.55 10.73
CA LEU A 6 8.63 5.53 10.25
C LEU A 6 8.94 4.10 10.75
N LYS A 7 10.19 3.79 11.11
CA LYS A 7 10.55 2.49 11.71
C LYS A 7 9.89 2.25 13.07
N GLN A 8 9.43 3.30 13.74
CA GLN A 8 8.71 3.21 15.00
C GLN A 8 7.21 2.97 14.80
N PHE A 9 6.70 3.16 13.59
CA PHE A 9 5.28 3.06 13.28
C PHE A 9 4.91 1.61 12.99
N ILE A 10 3.68 1.24 13.31
CA ILE A 10 3.12 -0.04 12.88
C ILE A 10 2.71 0.02 11.40
N GLY A 11 2.89 -1.08 10.68
CA GLY A 11 2.61 -1.16 9.25
C GLY A 11 1.43 -2.09 8.95
N PHE A 12 0.41 -1.56 8.29
CA PHE A 12 -0.78 -2.28 7.87
C PHE A 12 -1.11 -2.07 6.39
N GLY A 13 -1.77 -3.03 5.76
CA GLY A 13 -2.35 -2.88 4.43
C GLY A 13 -3.83 -3.25 4.42
N ILE A 14 -4.61 -2.67 3.51
CA ILE A 14 -6.05 -2.91 3.36
C ILE A 14 -6.29 -3.78 2.12
N ALA A 15 -6.91 -4.94 2.32
CA ALA A 15 -7.28 -5.82 1.22
C ALA A 15 -8.65 -5.45 0.63
N GLY A 16 -8.74 -5.31 -0.69
CA GLY A 16 -10.01 -5.20 -1.41
C GLY A 16 -10.73 -3.85 -1.35
N ASN A 17 -9.99 -2.75 -1.18
CA ASN A 17 -10.57 -1.40 -1.17
C ASN A 17 -10.68 -0.76 -2.59
N PHE A 18 -10.36 -1.51 -3.64
CA PHE A 18 -10.50 -1.07 -5.03
C PHE A 18 -11.21 -2.16 -5.82
N ALA A 19 -12.09 -1.75 -6.73
CA ALA A 19 -12.88 -2.69 -7.52
C ALA A 19 -11.99 -3.60 -8.38
N HIS A 20 -12.35 -4.88 -8.48
CA HIS A 20 -11.73 -5.88 -9.35
C HIS A 20 -10.28 -6.27 -9.06
N HIS A 21 -9.57 -5.56 -8.18
CA HIS A 21 -8.14 -5.83 -7.95
C HIS A 21 -7.90 -7.24 -7.37
N LEU A 22 -8.72 -7.68 -6.41
CA LEU A 22 -8.54 -9.00 -5.77
C LEU A 22 -8.72 -10.14 -6.77
N GLU A 23 -9.63 -9.99 -7.73
CA GLU A 23 -9.82 -10.94 -8.81
C GLU A 23 -8.60 -10.97 -9.73
N GLN A 24 -8.08 -9.81 -10.16
CA GLN A 24 -6.89 -9.72 -11.02
C GLN A 24 -5.62 -10.24 -10.34
N ALA A 25 -5.50 -10.05 -9.03
CA ALA A 25 -4.38 -10.55 -8.24
C ALA A 25 -4.49 -12.06 -7.93
N GLY A 26 -5.60 -12.71 -8.29
CA GLY A 26 -5.86 -14.12 -7.99
C GLY A 26 -6.12 -14.40 -6.50
N GLU A 27 -6.50 -13.40 -5.71
CA GLU A 27 -6.66 -13.49 -4.25
C GLU A 27 -8.12 -13.58 -3.79
N ALA A 28 -9.08 -13.42 -4.70
CA ALA A 28 -10.51 -13.40 -4.34
C ALA A 28 -10.99 -14.66 -3.58
N SER A 29 -10.42 -15.84 -3.89
CA SER A 29 -10.76 -17.10 -3.21
C SER A 29 -10.36 -17.13 -1.74
N ASP A 30 -9.33 -16.36 -1.33
CA ASP A 30 -8.84 -16.32 0.05
C ASP A 30 -9.88 -15.69 1.00
N PHE A 31 -10.83 -14.91 0.46
CA PHE A 31 -11.78 -14.11 1.23
C PHE A 31 -13.22 -14.64 1.22
N VAL A 32 -13.47 -15.85 0.69
CA VAL A 32 -14.83 -16.41 0.56
C VAL A 32 -15.57 -16.48 1.89
N ASP A 33 -14.86 -16.79 2.98
CA ASP A 33 -15.43 -16.91 4.33
C ASP A 33 -15.35 -15.60 5.15
N VAL A 34 -14.89 -14.50 4.54
CA VAL A 34 -14.75 -13.20 5.22
C VAL A 34 -16.06 -12.43 5.11
N LYS A 35 -16.66 -12.15 6.27
CA LYS A 35 -17.87 -11.33 6.36
C LYS A 35 -17.50 -9.85 6.18
N VAL A 36 -18.19 -9.20 5.26
CA VAL A 36 -18.05 -7.76 4.97
C VAL A 36 -19.32 -7.00 5.32
N ASP A 37 -19.15 -5.72 5.64
CA ASP A 37 -20.24 -4.84 6.06
C ASP A 37 -21.21 -4.53 4.91
N ASP A 38 -20.68 -4.37 3.69
CA ASP A 38 -21.44 -4.24 2.44
C ASP A 38 -20.60 -4.74 1.23
N VAL A 39 -21.18 -4.70 0.03
CA VAL A 39 -20.57 -5.21 -1.21
C VAL A 39 -19.27 -4.49 -1.61
N ASN A 40 -19.16 -3.20 -1.29
CA ASN A 40 -18.01 -2.36 -1.60
C ASN A 40 -17.02 -2.28 -0.44
N ALA A 41 -17.37 -2.79 0.75
CA ALA A 41 -16.48 -2.76 1.90
C ALA A 41 -15.19 -3.54 1.63
N PRO A 42 -14.03 -3.01 2.08
CA PRO A 42 -12.79 -3.76 2.04
C PRO A 42 -12.92 -5.06 2.84
N LYS A 43 -12.09 -6.05 2.50
CA LYS A 43 -12.17 -7.38 3.11
C LYS A 43 -11.56 -7.43 4.50
N GLY A 44 -10.53 -6.63 4.75
CA GLY A 44 -9.89 -6.56 6.06
C GLY A 44 -8.53 -5.87 6.01
N ILE A 45 -7.88 -5.81 7.17
CA ILE A 45 -6.55 -5.22 7.33
C ILE A 45 -5.56 -6.33 7.69
N PHE A 46 -4.38 -6.34 7.08
CA PHE A 46 -3.30 -7.27 7.44
C PHE A 46 -2.07 -6.48 7.92
N PRO A 47 -1.29 -7.01 8.88
CA PRO A 47 -0.02 -6.43 9.28
C PRO A 47 1.06 -6.75 8.24
N PHE A 48 1.82 -5.74 7.83
CA PHE A 48 3.07 -5.95 7.08
C PHE A 48 4.31 -5.69 7.94
N TYR A 49 4.18 -4.94 9.05
CA TYR A 49 5.30 -4.63 9.94
C TYR A 49 4.81 -4.38 11.37
N LEU A 50 5.46 -5.04 12.33
CA LEU A 50 5.19 -4.94 13.75
C LEU A 50 6.49 -4.52 14.46
N PRO A 51 6.63 -3.26 14.90
CA PRO A 51 7.88 -2.78 15.48
C PRO A 51 8.25 -3.59 16.72
N LYS A 52 9.49 -4.05 16.80
CA LYS A 52 10.06 -4.86 17.91
C LYS A 52 9.43 -6.26 18.06
N SER A 53 8.72 -6.75 17.05
CA SER A 53 8.34 -8.17 17.00
C SER A 53 9.57 -9.05 16.77
N GLU A 54 9.60 -10.24 17.38
CA GLU A 54 10.62 -11.26 17.12
C GLU A 54 10.23 -12.19 15.95
N SER A 55 9.02 -12.02 15.38
CA SER A 55 8.58 -12.73 14.18
C SER A 55 9.13 -12.08 12.90
N PHE A 56 8.86 -12.68 11.73
CA PHE A 56 9.25 -12.10 10.44
C PHE A 56 8.72 -10.66 10.25
N LEU A 57 7.55 -10.35 10.83
CA LEU A 57 6.95 -9.01 10.82
C LEU A 57 7.75 -7.97 11.60
N GLY A 58 8.74 -8.37 12.40
CA GLY A 58 9.69 -7.47 13.06
C GLY A 58 10.73 -6.87 12.11
N THR A 59 10.90 -7.45 10.92
CA THR A 59 11.84 -6.96 9.91
C THR A 59 11.22 -5.80 9.16
N TYR A 60 11.87 -4.64 9.16
CA TYR A 60 11.37 -3.43 8.51
C TYR A 60 11.41 -3.56 6.96
N PRO A 61 10.26 -3.56 6.26
CA PRO A 61 10.21 -3.93 4.85
C PRO A 61 10.27 -2.74 3.89
N LEU A 62 10.03 -1.51 4.36
CA LEU A 62 9.85 -0.36 3.47
C LEU A 62 11.20 0.14 2.93
N SER A 63 11.28 0.30 1.61
CA SER A 63 12.37 1.00 0.90
C SER A 63 11.80 2.05 -0.03
N SER A 64 12.64 2.98 -0.48
CA SER A 64 12.26 3.96 -1.51
C SER A 64 13.08 3.80 -2.79
N HIS A 65 13.91 2.76 -2.89
CA HIS A 65 14.87 2.60 -3.99
C HIS A 65 14.96 1.19 -4.52
N ASN A 66 14.74 0.17 -3.66
CA ASN A 66 14.89 -1.21 -4.06
C ASN A 66 13.69 -2.04 -3.61
N ILE A 67 13.45 -3.14 -4.31
CA ILE A 67 12.73 -4.31 -3.82
C ILE A 67 13.66 -5.51 -3.95
N ASN A 68 13.90 -6.21 -2.84
CA ASN A 68 14.64 -7.47 -2.86
C ASN A 68 13.75 -8.57 -3.43
N HIS A 69 14.10 -9.08 -4.61
CA HIS A 69 13.39 -10.19 -5.23
C HIS A 69 13.54 -11.45 -4.37
N PRO A 70 12.45 -12.17 -4.06
CA PRO A 70 12.49 -13.36 -3.20
C PRO A 70 12.98 -14.59 -3.98
N ARG A 71 14.19 -14.52 -4.57
CA ARG A 71 14.79 -15.54 -5.47
C ARG A 71 14.67 -16.99 -4.98
N SER A 72 14.60 -17.19 -3.67
CA SER A 72 14.56 -18.49 -3.01
C SER A 72 13.17 -18.93 -2.53
N GLN A 73 12.12 -18.16 -2.81
CA GLN A 73 10.75 -18.52 -2.46
C GLN A 73 9.95 -18.90 -3.71
N ASP A 74 9.00 -19.80 -3.52
CA ASP A 74 8.01 -20.11 -4.54
C ASP A 74 7.07 -18.92 -4.73
N GLY A 75 6.70 -18.66 -5.99
CA GLY A 75 5.71 -17.67 -6.38
C GLY A 75 6.28 -16.53 -7.22
N ASN A 76 5.39 -15.90 -7.97
CA ASN A 76 5.76 -14.76 -8.82
C ASN A 76 5.64 -13.44 -8.05
N LEU A 77 6.55 -12.51 -8.28
CA LEU A 77 6.52 -11.20 -7.62
C LEU A 77 5.67 -10.22 -8.45
N GLN A 78 4.78 -9.48 -7.80
CA GLN A 78 3.93 -8.48 -8.46
C GLN A 78 3.99 -7.13 -7.74
N MET A 79 4.00 -6.03 -8.49
CA MET A 79 3.84 -4.68 -7.95
C MET A 79 2.37 -4.46 -7.60
N GLU A 80 2.10 -3.83 -6.47
CA GLU A 80 0.75 -3.41 -6.08
C GLU A 80 0.76 -1.90 -5.82
N PRO A 81 0.44 -1.07 -6.83
CA PRO A 81 0.52 0.37 -6.72
C PRO A 81 -0.61 0.90 -5.81
N GLU A 82 -0.25 1.57 -4.72
CA GLU A 82 -1.21 2.09 -3.74
C GLU A 82 -0.88 3.52 -3.30
N VAL A 83 -1.83 4.15 -2.62
CA VAL A 83 -1.58 5.27 -1.73
C VAL A 83 -1.34 4.72 -0.31
N ALA A 84 -0.34 5.23 0.40
CA ALA A 84 -0.22 5.02 1.84
C ALA A 84 -0.56 6.29 2.61
N LEU A 85 -1.29 6.12 3.70
CA LEU A 85 -1.53 7.15 4.71
C LEU A 85 -0.54 6.96 5.87
N ILE A 86 -0.02 8.08 6.36
CA ILE A 86 0.79 8.13 7.57
C ILE A 86 -0.03 8.82 8.65
N CYS A 87 -0.42 8.03 9.64
CA CYS A 87 -1.42 8.40 10.62
C CYS A 87 -0.81 8.46 12.02
N GLU A 88 -1.32 9.38 12.84
CA GLU A 88 -1.26 9.26 14.30
C GLU A 88 -2.41 8.38 14.80
N ILE A 89 -2.17 7.65 15.88
CA ILE A 89 -3.16 6.78 16.54
C ILE A 89 -3.38 7.28 17.96
N LYS A 90 -4.64 7.51 18.33
CA LYS A 90 -5.03 7.85 19.69
C LYS A 90 -5.67 6.65 20.38
N TYR A 91 -5.19 6.33 21.57
CA TYR A 91 -5.72 5.27 22.41
C TYR A 91 -6.39 5.80 23.67
N GLU A 92 -7.47 5.16 24.09
CA GLU A 92 -8.07 5.30 25.42
C GLU A 92 -8.48 3.91 25.93
N ASN A 93 -8.09 3.56 27.16
CA ASN A 93 -8.37 2.25 27.76
C ASN A 93 -8.02 1.07 26.83
N ASN A 94 -6.83 1.13 26.20
CA ASN A 94 -6.32 0.11 25.26
C ASN A 94 -7.15 -0.09 23.98
N LYS A 95 -8.03 0.86 23.64
CA LYS A 95 -8.80 0.88 22.38
C LYS A 95 -8.37 2.06 21.52
N VAL A 96 -8.38 1.86 20.21
CA VAL A 96 -8.19 2.97 19.26
C VAL A 96 -9.47 3.79 19.27
N VAL A 97 -9.37 5.08 19.63
CA VAL A 97 -10.51 6.01 19.64
C VAL A 97 -10.47 7.00 18.49
N ASN A 98 -9.30 7.21 17.89
CA ASN A 98 -9.14 8.04 16.70
C ASN A 98 -7.88 7.64 15.93
N ILE A 99 -7.90 7.89 14.62
CA ILE A 99 -6.71 7.96 13.79
C ILE A 99 -6.73 9.30 13.04
N THR A 100 -5.56 9.92 12.88
CA THR A 100 -5.43 11.20 12.18
C THR A 100 -4.46 11.03 11.02
N PRO A 101 -4.95 10.90 9.78
CA PRO A 101 -4.11 10.90 8.59
C PRO A 101 -3.48 12.28 8.41
N ASN A 102 -2.18 12.38 8.62
CA ASN A 102 -1.44 13.64 8.52
C ASN A 102 -0.71 13.78 7.19
N PHE A 103 -0.37 12.65 6.56
CA PHE A 103 0.34 12.64 5.29
C PHE A 103 -0.13 11.49 4.40
N PHE A 104 0.11 11.63 3.10
CA PHE A 104 -0.04 10.57 2.11
C PHE A 104 1.16 10.53 1.16
N THR A 105 1.36 9.38 0.53
CA THR A 105 2.50 9.16 -0.36
C THR A 105 2.26 7.97 -1.29
N ALA A 106 2.99 7.91 -2.40
CA ALA A 106 3.03 6.77 -3.30
C ALA A 106 3.64 5.55 -2.60
N TYR A 107 3.01 4.40 -2.79
CA TYR A 107 3.32 3.17 -2.11
C TYR A 107 3.28 1.99 -3.08
N ASN A 108 4.08 0.97 -2.79
CA ASN A 108 4.05 -0.31 -3.50
C ASN A 108 3.90 -1.42 -2.47
N ASP A 109 2.72 -2.02 -2.42
CA ASP A 109 2.42 -3.16 -1.56
C ASP A 109 2.90 -4.49 -2.16
N CYS A 110 4.13 -4.51 -2.67
CA CYS A 110 4.69 -5.61 -3.44
C CYS A 110 4.46 -6.97 -2.77
N SER A 111 4.08 -7.94 -3.60
CA SER A 111 3.44 -9.18 -3.16
C SER A 111 3.96 -10.39 -3.92
N ILE A 112 4.19 -11.48 -3.17
CA ILE A 112 4.48 -12.78 -3.74
C ILE A 112 3.17 -13.51 -4.02
N ARG A 113 2.87 -13.76 -5.28
CA ARG A 113 1.80 -14.65 -5.75
C ARG A 113 2.23 -16.09 -5.56
N LYS A 114 1.94 -16.63 -4.38
CA LYS A 114 2.20 -18.03 -4.04
C LYS A 114 0.96 -18.71 -3.51
N ASP A 115 0.76 -19.94 -3.95
CA ASP A 115 -0.29 -20.80 -3.43
C ASP A 115 0.06 -21.25 -2.01
N ASN A 116 -0.97 -21.45 -1.17
CA ASN A 116 -0.88 -22.00 0.19
C ASN A 116 -0.38 -21.05 1.30
N ALA A 117 -0.25 -19.75 1.05
CA ALA A 117 -0.05 -18.79 2.14
C ALA A 117 -1.26 -18.81 3.09
N LYS A 118 -1.03 -18.95 4.40
CA LYS A 118 -2.14 -18.99 5.37
C LYS A 118 -2.64 -17.60 5.72
N LYS A 119 -1.71 -16.64 5.73
CA LYS A 119 -1.95 -15.23 6.03
C LYS A 119 -1.43 -14.37 4.89
N ILE A 120 -2.11 -13.26 4.63
CA ILE A 120 -1.65 -12.29 3.62
C ILE A 120 -0.26 -11.77 3.96
N SER A 121 0.01 -11.54 5.25
CA SER A 121 1.31 -11.06 5.73
C SER A 121 2.51 -11.89 5.25
N GLU A 122 2.35 -13.20 5.07
CA GLU A 122 3.39 -14.12 4.56
C GLU A 122 3.76 -13.89 3.09
N LYS A 123 2.89 -13.19 2.33
CA LYS A 123 3.12 -12.76 0.94
C LYS A 123 3.73 -11.37 0.86
N LYS A 124 3.70 -10.62 1.97
CA LYS A 124 3.90 -9.16 2.00
C LYS A 124 5.24 -8.78 2.65
N ASN A 125 5.72 -9.54 3.63
CA ASN A 125 7.00 -9.30 4.29
C ASN A 125 7.86 -10.57 4.28
N TRP A 126 8.84 -10.60 3.38
CA TRP A 126 9.86 -11.66 3.29
C TRP A 126 11.26 -11.21 3.73
N GLY A 127 11.38 -10.05 4.39
CA GLY A 127 12.67 -9.51 4.81
C GLY A 127 12.75 -7.98 4.73
N VAL A 128 13.95 -7.47 4.46
CA VAL A 128 14.18 -6.03 4.23
C VAL A 128 13.85 -5.67 2.79
N GLU A 129 13.39 -4.44 2.56
CA GLU A 129 13.10 -3.90 1.23
C GLU A 129 12.14 -4.79 0.42
N THR A 130 11.03 -5.22 1.03
CA THR A 130 10.00 -6.02 0.35
C THR A 130 8.82 -5.19 -0.10
N LYS A 131 8.78 -3.92 0.30
CA LYS A 131 7.70 -2.97 0.00
C LYS A 131 8.26 -1.60 -0.28
N GLY A 132 7.48 -0.77 -0.95
CA GLY A 132 7.87 0.56 -1.38
C GLY A 132 7.12 1.67 -0.67
N ILE A 133 7.84 2.71 -0.27
CA ILE A 133 7.28 3.99 0.16
C ILE A 133 8.12 5.13 -0.41
N SER A 134 7.48 6.13 -1.01
CA SER A 134 8.22 7.27 -1.53
C SER A 134 8.87 8.09 -0.40
N SER A 135 9.99 8.74 -0.74
CA SER A 135 10.58 9.77 0.11
C SER A 135 9.86 11.11 0.03
N GLN A 136 9.02 11.30 -0.99
CA GLN A 136 8.18 12.48 -1.19
C GLN A 136 6.83 12.27 -0.47
N ILE A 137 6.74 12.83 0.73
CA ILE A 137 5.56 12.70 1.60
C ILE A 137 4.77 14.01 1.52
N ILE A 138 3.49 13.92 1.17
CA ILE A 138 2.61 15.09 0.98
C ILE A 138 1.74 15.25 2.23
N SER A 139 1.62 16.49 2.72
CA SER A 139 0.80 16.80 3.90
C SER A 139 -0.68 16.78 3.53
N ILE A 140 -1.51 16.21 4.41
CA ILE A 140 -2.96 16.27 4.33
C ILE A 140 -3.41 17.53 5.08
N ASP A 141 -4.12 18.41 4.39
CA ASP A 141 -4.79 19.56 5.02
C ASP A 141 -6.06 19.12 5.75
N LYS A 142 -6.84 18.25 5.11
CA LYS A 142 -8.16 17.80 5.52
C LYS A 142 -8.45 16.44 4.86
N PHE A 143 -8.68 15.41 5.67
CA PHE A 143 -9.02 14.06 5.19
C PHE A 143 -10.53 13.87 4.98
N GLU A 144 -11.11 14.73 4.14
CA GLU A 144 -12.53 14.70 3.73
C GLU A 144 -12.71 15.51 2.43
N LYS A 145 -13.87 15.36 1.79
CA LYS A 145 -14.19 16.05 0.52
C LYS A 145 -13.94 17.56 0.62
N GLY A 146 -13.29 18.12 -0.38
CA GLY A 146 -12.79 19.49 -0.45
C GLY A 146 -11.38 19.67 0.12
N GLY A 147 -10.71 18.60 0.54
CA GLY A 147 -9.30 18.59 0.93
C GLY A 147 -8.37 18.37 -0.27
N CYS A 148 -7.06 18.44 -0.04
CA CYS A 148 -6.03 18.40 -1.09
C CYS A 148 -6.03 17.12 -1.92
N MET A 149 -6.46 15.98 -1.36
CA MET A 149 -6.46 14.69 -2.06
C MET A 149 -7.54 14.59 -3.14
N ASP A 150 -8.49 15.54 -3.23
CA ASP A 150 -9.58 15.51 -4.20
C ASP A 150 -9.10 15.53 -5.67
N SER A 151 -7.96 16.15 -5.93
CA SER A 151 -7.38 16.21 -7.28
C SER A 151 -6.29 15.19 -7.53
N PHE A 152 -5.99 14.31 -6.58
CA PHE A 152 -4.89 13.36 -6.78
C PHE A 152 -5.30 12.15 -7.60
N HIS A 153 -4.40 11.73 -8.47
CA HIS A 153 -4.45 10.50 -9.23
C HIS A 153 -3.28 9.59 -8.84
N ILE A 154 -3.42 8.31 -9.13
CA ILE A 154 -2.35 7.32 -9.05
C ILE A 154 -2.16 6.66 -10.41
N ALA A 155 -0.91 6.57 -10.85
CA ALA A 155 -0.50 5.84 -12.04
C ALA A 155 0.78 5.05 -11.74
N SER A 156 0.97 3.92 -12.42
CA SER A 156 2.16 3.11 -12.21
C SER A 156 2.69 2.49 -13.49
N PHE A 157 3.99 2.25 -13.51
CA PHE A 157 4.73 1.81 -14.69
C PHE A 157 5.79 0.80 -14.31
N LEU A 158 6.08 -0.08 -15.27
CA LEU A 158 7.23 -0.98 -15.25
C LEU A 158 8.12 -0.64 -16.43
N LYS A 159 9.43 -0.53 -16.18
CA LYS A 159 10.45 -0.36 -17.20
C LYS A 159 11.34 -1.59 -17.21
N ARG A 160 11.38 -2.24 -18.37
CA ARG A 160 12.19 -3.42 -18.66
C ARG A 160 12.93 -3.21 -19.96
N ASP A 161 14.23 -3.46 -19.96
CA ASP A 161 15.10 -3.28 -21.13
C ASP A 161 14.97 -1.89 -21.78
N GLY A 162 14.77 -0.85 -20.95
CA GLY A 162 14.60 0.54 -21.38
C GLY A 162 13.23 0.91 -21.94
N ILE A 163 12.27 -0.02 -21.99
CA ILE A 163 10.90 0.23 -22.45
C ILE A 163 9.97 0.37 -21.24
N VAL A 164 9.19 1.46 -21.21
CA VAL A 164 8.23 1.75 -20.12
C VAL A 164 6.81 1.36 -20.52
N TYR A 165 6.17 0.56 -19.68
CA TYR A 165 4.82 0.04 -19.84
C TYR A 165 3.91 0.54 -18.70
N PRO A 166 2.69 1.02 -18.99
CA PRO A 166 1.66 1.21 -17.98
C PRO A 166 1.33 -0.11 -17.28
N TYR A 167 1.36 -0.12 -15.95
CA TYR A 167 1.19 -1.33 -15.14
C TYR A 167 -0.14 -1.35 -14.38
N GLY A 168 -0.49 -0.23 -13.76
CA GLY A 168 -1.81 0.00 -13.16
C GLY A 168 -2.58 1.06 -13.92
N GLU A 169 -3.90 0.97 -13.90
CA GLU A 169 -4.80 1.96 -14.51
C GLU A 169 -4.67 3.33 -13.82
N ASP A 170 -4.56 4.42 -14.59
CA ASP A 170 -4.59 5.77 -14.03
C ASP A 170 -5.94 6.04 -13.38
N SER A 171 -5.92 6.31 -12.08
CA SER A 171 -7.13 6.34 -11.26
C SER A 171 -7.14 7.55 -10.34
N PRO A 172 -8.23 8.33 -10.28
CA PRO A 172 -8.41 9.31 -9.22
C PRO A 172 -8.42 8.61 -7.86
N VAL A 173 -7.69 9.12 -6.86
CA VAL A 173 -7.66 8.48 -5.53
C VAL A 173 -9.04 8.43 -4.86
N GLN A 174 -9.97 9.28 -5.30
CA GLN A 174 -11.36 9.26 -4.82
C GLN A 174 -12.15 8.01 -5.26
N THR A 175 -11.64 7.18 -6.18
CA THR A 175 -12.33 5.97 -6.64
C THR A 175 -12.10 4.75 -5.74
N TYR A 176 -11.28 4.86 -4.68
CA TYR A 176 -11.26 3.88 -3.60
C TYR A 176 -12.68 3.69 -3.03
N ASN A 177 -13.07 2.44 -2.80
CA ASN A 177 -14.43 2.10 -2.38
C ASN A 177 -14.78 2.77 -1.04
N TYR A 178 -13.88 2.66 -0.07
CA TYR A 178 -13.93 3.38 1.18
C TYR A 178 -12.83 4.44 1.18
N PHE A 179 -13.22 5.70 1.37
CA PHE A 179 -12.30 6.82 1.45
C PHE A 179 -12.73 7.84 2.51
N TYR A 180 -11.81 8.72 2.92
CA TYR A 180 -12.05 9.76 3.92
C TYR A 180 -12.69 9.26 5.23
N GLY A 181 -13.74 9.92 5.71
CA GLY A 181 -14.39 9.60 6.99
C GLY A 181 -14.87 8.15 7.06
N GLN A 182 -15.42 7.61 5.97
CA GLN A 182 -15.87 6.22 5.91
C GLN A 182 -14.70 5.25 6.10
N LEU A 183 -13.58 5.47 5.40
CA LEU A 183 -12.38 4.66 5.57
C LEU A 183 -11.80 4.78 6.98
N LYS A 184 -11.75 6.00 7.52
CA LYS A 184 -11.24 6.27 8.86
C LYS A 184 -12.02 5.50 9.92
N ASP A 185 -13.34 5.59 9.88
CA ASP A 185 -14.22 4.93 10.85
C ASP A 185 -14.13 3.40 10.71
N TRP A 186 -14.04 2.90 9.48
CA TRP A 186 -13.83 1.48 9.20
C TRP A 186 -12.48 0.97 9.73
N ILE A 187 -11.38 1.72 9.54
CA ILE A 187 -10.06 1.34 10.09
C ILE A 187 -10.14 1.25 11.63
N ILE A 188 -10.76 2.23 12.29
CA ILE A 188 -10.92 2.23 13.75
C ILE A 188 -11.73 1.01 14.21
N GLU A 189 -12.80 0.67 13.49
CA GLU A 189 -13.61 -0.52 13.77
C GLU A 189 -12.75 -1.80 13.67
N LYS A 190 -12.04 -1.99 12.56
CA LYS A 190 -11.21 -3.19 12.35
C LYS A 190 -10.07 -3.29 13.36
N LEU A 191 -9.36 -2.20 13.64
CA LEU A 191 -8.26 -2.18 14.63
C LEU A 191 -8.73 -2.61 16.03
N ASN A 192 -10.00 -2.39 16.38
CA ASN A 192 -10.55 -2.79 17.66
C ASN A 192 -11.17 -4.19 17.66
N ASN A 193 -11.77 -4.62 16.54
CA ASN A 193 -12.67 -5.78 16.53
C ASN A 193 -12.27 -6.92 15.57
N GLN A 194 -11.40 -6.68 14.58
CA GLN A 194 -10.99 -7.73 13.65
C GLN A 194 -10.29 -8.87 14.40
N LYS A 195 -10.77 -10.10 14.12
CA LYS A 195 -10.25 -11.34 14.69
C LYS A 195 -9.47 -12.13 13.67
N ASP A 196 -8.62 -13.02 14.16
CA ASP A 196 -7.96 -14.01 13.32
C ASP A 196 -9.04 -14.85 12.61
N ASN A 197 -9.08 -14.74 11.27
CA ASN A 197 -10.03 -15.47 10.44
C ASN A 197 -9.48 -15.60 9.02
N GLY A 198 -9.31 -16.83 8.55
CA GLY A 198 -8.74 -17.12 7.23
C GLY A 198 -7.43 -16.34 6.99
N PRO A 199 -7.37 -15.48 5.96
CA PRO A 199 -6.15 -14.76 5.58
C PRO A 199 -5.78 -13.60 6.52
N LEU A 200 -6.66 -13.23 7.46
CA LEU A 200 -6.54 -12.06 8.33
C LEU A 200 -6.13 -12.43 9.77
N GLU A 201 -5.40 -11.53 10.42
CA GLU A 201 -4.94 -11.65 11.81
C GLU A 201 -5.78 -10.82 12.80
N ASP A 202 -5.66 -11.13 14.11
CA ASP A 202 -6.24 -10.32 15.19
C ASP A 202 -5.41 -9.05 15.42
N LEU A 203 -5.95 -7.91 14.99
CA LEU A 203 -5.25 -6.63 15.05
C LEU A 203 -5.09 -6.10 16.48
N ASN A 204 -6.04 -6.38 17.37
CA ASN A 204 -5.97 -5.90 18.75
C ASN A 204 -4.77 -6.52 19.49
N ILE A 205 -4.52 -7.81 19.25
CA ILE A 205 -3.35 -8.51 19.79
C ILE A 205 -2.05 -7.89 19.24
N HIS A 206 -2.01 -7.57 17.94
CA HIS A 206 -0.83 -6.94 17.34
C HIS A 206 -0.55 -5.53 17.88
N LEU A 207 -1.58 -4.70 18.08
CA LEU A 207 -1.45 -3.39 18.71
C LEU A 207 -0.91 -3.51 20.14
N LYS A 208 -1.45 -4.44 20.93
CA LYS A 208 -1.01 -4.71 22.30
C LYS A 208 0.45 -5.19 22.35
N ASN A 209 0.81 -6.16 21.51
CA ASN A 209 2.16 -6.73 21.47
C ASN A 209 3.19 -5.69 20.99
N SER A 210 2.78 -4.78 20.11
CA SER A 210 3.59 -3.64 19.66
C SER A 210 3.61 -2.47 20.66
N LYS A 211 3.02 -2.66 21.85
CA LYS A 211 2.94 -1.67 22.94
C LYS A 211 2.23 -0.37 22.56
N TYR A 212 1.13 -0.47 21.81
CA TYR A 212 0.26 0.65 21.42
C TYR A 212 1.04 1.79 20.72
N PRO A 213 1.58 1.53 19.52
CA PRO A 213 2.39 2.51 18.80
C PRO A 213 1.56 3.75 18.43
N GLU A 214 2.12 4.94 18.66
CA GLU A 214 1.42 6.22 18.42
C GLU A 214 1.28 6.58 16.93
N GLY A 215 1.94 5.83 16.04
CA GLY A 215 1.93 6.08 14.60
C GLY A 215 1.74 4.80 13.78
N MET A 216 1.10 4.96 12.63
CA MET A 216 0.82 3.90 11.66
C MET A 216 1.14 4.34 10.23
N VAL A 217 1.71 3.44 9.44
CA VAL A 217 1.68 3.51 7.98
C VAL A 217 0.62 2.51 7.52
N ILE A 218 -0.39 2.98 6.79
CA ILE A 218 -1.43 2.11 6.24
C ILE A 218 -1.55 2.31 4.72
N SER A 219 -1.32 1.25 3.96
CA SER A 219 -1.57 1.24 2.51
C SER A 219 -3.05 0.93 2.28
N ILE A 220 -3.74 1.74 1.46
CA ILE A 220 -5.21 1.77 1.43
C ILE A 220 -5.83 0.94 0.29
N GLY A 221 -5.04 0.09 -0.36
CA GLY A 221 -5.47 -0.82 -1.42
C GLY A 221 -4.84 -0.46 -2.77
N ALA A 222 -4.60 -1.50 -3.58
CA ALA A 222 -4.00 -1.36 -4.90
C ALA A 222 -5.04 -1.08 -5.98
N THR A 223 -4.65 -0.26 -6.96
CA THR A 223 -5.52 0.00 -8.12
C THR A 223 -5.58 -1.20 -9.06
N SER A 224 -6.58 -1.20 -9.94
CA SER A 224 -6.69 -2.22 -10.99
C SER A 224 -5.45 -2.23 -11.89
N TYR A 225 -5.06 -3.41 -12.34
CA TYR A 225 -3.99 -3.56 -13.32
C TYR A 225 -4.49 -3.24 -14.72
N THR A 226 -3.56 -2.80 -15.57
CA THR A 226 -3.70 -2.90 -17.02
C THR A 226 -3.60 -4.37 -17.45
N GLU A 227 -3.99 -4.70 -18.68
CA GLU A 227 -3.79 -6.05 -19.24
C GLU A 227 -2.30 -6.50 -19.14
N PHE A 228 -1.38 -5.56 -19.35
CA PHE A 228 0.05 -5.81 -19.18
C PHE A 228 0.41 -6.09 -17.72
N GLY A 229 -0.04 -5.26 -16.77
CA GLY A 229 0.28 -5.45 -15.36
C GLY A 229 -0.31 -6.72 -14.75
N GLU A 230 -1.49 -7.13 -15.19
CA GLU A 230 -2.16 -8.35 -14.74
C GLU A 230 -1.38 -9.60 -15.18
N SER A 231 -0.82 -9.58 -16.39
CA SER A 231 -0.12 -10.71 -17.00
C SER A 231 1.41 -10.69 -16.82
N THR A 232 1.97 -9.65 -16.20
CA THR A 232 3.43 -9.45 -16.08
C THR A 232 3.90 -9.46 -14.63
N PHE A 233 4.86 -10.34 -14.33
CA PHE A 233 5.53 -10.42 -13.05
C PHE A 233 6.90 -9.73 -13.06
N LEU A 234 7.32 -9.26 -11.89
CA LEU A 234 8.56 -8.53 -11.70
C LEU A 234 9.77 -9.45 -11.76
N GLU A 235 10.79 -9.00 -12.48
CA GLU A 235 12.07 -9.67 -12.67
C GLU A 235 13.22 -8.80 -12.14
N ILE A 236 14.32 -9.44 -11.77
CA ILE A 236 15.53 -8.71 -11.37
C ILE A 236 16.03 -7.88 -12.55
N GLY A 237 16.31 -6.61 -12.29
CA GLY A 237 16.69 -5.64 -13.31
C GLY A 237 15.54 -4.76 -13.80
N ASP A 238 14.29 -5.07 -13.43
CA ASP A 238 13.17 -4.16 -13.67
C ASP A 238 13.33 -2.88 -12.82
N GLU A 239 12.88 -1.77 -13.39
CA GLU A 239 12.59 -0.54 -12.65
C GLU A 239 11.07 -0.35 -12.59
N ILE A 240 10.53 -0.05 -11.42
CA ILE A 240 9.10 0.18 -11.22
C ILE A 240 8.86 1.59 -10.70
N PHE A 241 7.73 2.15 -11.08
CA PHE A 241 7.34 3.52 -10.73
C PHE A 241 5.90 3.55 -10.24
N VAL A 242 5.65 4.24 -9.13
CA VAL A 242 4.31 4.60 -8.66
C VAL A 242 4.28 6.12 -8.48
N TYR A 243 3.39 6.78 -9.20
CA TYR A 243 3.15 8.21 -9.13
C TYR A 243 1.83 8.46 -8.42
N VAL A 244 1.84 9.35 -7.43
CA VAL A 244 0.64 9.95 -6.85
C VAL A 244 0.71 11.44 -7.11
N TYR A 245 -0.07 11.95 -8.05
CA TYR A 245 0.10 13.29 -8.62
C TYR A 245 -1.19 14.11 -8.65
N ASP A 246 -1.05 15.43 -8.52
CA ASP A 246 -2.15 16.39 -8.63
C ASP A 246 -2.58 16.57 -10.10
N SER A 247 -3.78 16.10 -10.45
CA SER A 247 -4.31 16.14 -11.82
C SER A 247 -4.70 17.54 -12.30
N ASN A 248 -4.70 18.54 -11.42
CA ASN A 248 -4.80 19.95 -11.83
C ASN A 248 -3.49 20.46 -12.45
N LYS A 249 -2.37 19.77 -12.23
CA LYS A 249 -1.04 20.18 -12.71
C LYS A 249 -0.50 19.32 -13.83
N TYR A 250 -0.81 18.03 -13.78
CA TYR A 250 -0.30 17.04 -14.72
C TYR A 250 -1.43 16.17 -15.23
N ASN A 251 -1.32 15.72 -16.47
CA ASN A 251 -2.14 14.65 -17.01
C ASN A 251 -1.34 13.35 -17.16
N PHE A 252 -2.03 12.25 -17.46
CA PHE A 252 -1.41 10.93 -17.61
C PHE A 252 -0.27 10.91 -18.65
N GLU A 253 -0.40 11.60 -19.78
CA GLU A 253 0.61 11.60 -20.84
C GLU A 253 1.91 12.27 -20.37
N GLU A 254 1.81 13.37 -19.61
CA GLU A 254 2.95 14.04 -19.00
C GLU A 254 3.67 13.14 -17.98
N ILE A 255 2.91 12.45 -17.13
CA ILE A 255 3.45 11.49 -16.15
C ILE A 255 4.11 10.29 -16.84
N PHE A 256 3.49 9.76 -17.89
CA PHE A 256 4.05 8.67 -18.67
C PHE A 256 5.34 9.07 -19.40
N ASN A 257 5.38 10.28 -19.96
CA ASN A 257 6.58 10.82 -20.59
C ASN A 257 7.69 11.08 -19.55
N HIS A 258 7.34 11.52 -18.35
CA HIS A 258 8.29 11.65 -17.24
C HIS A 258 8.93 10.29 -16.89
N ALA A 259 8.12 9.22 -16.79
CA ALA A 259 8.63 7.88 -16.53
C ALA A 259 9.56 7.36 -17.64
N LYS A 260 9.30 7.72 -18.91
CA LYS A 260 10.14 7.33 -20.07
C LYS A 260 11.50 8.00 -20.11
N ASN A 261 11.57 9.27 -19.73
CA ASN A 261 12.74 10.10 -19.99
C ASN A 261 13.85 9.97 -18.91
N ASP A 262 13.66 9.09 -17.92
CA ASP A 262 14.60 8.87 -16.79
C ASP A 262 15.04 10.20 -16.14
N THR A 263 14.08 11.14 -16.05
CA THR A 263 14.35 12.48 -15.55
C THR A 263 14.40 12.45 -14.04
N LYS A 264 15.49 13.00 -13.47
CA LYS A 264 15.62 13.23 -12.02
C LYS A 264 14.89 14.51 -11.55
N GLU A 265 14.08 15.09 -12.42
CA GLU A 265 13.35 16.31 -12.11
C GLU A 265 12.22 16.00 -11.13
N GLU A 266 12.12 16.79 -10.06
CA GLU A 266 11.02 16.64 -9.12
C GLU A 266 9.76 17.31 -9.67
N LEU A 267 8.66 16.55 -9.73
CA LEU A 267 7.35 17.06 -10.08
C LEU A 267 6.66 17.68 -8.84
N VAL A 268 6.35 18.96 -8.90
CA VAL A 268 5.73 19.70 -7.77
C VAL A 268 4.28 19.26 -7.58
N GLY A 269 3.94 18.74 -6.40
CA GLY A 269 2.61 18.17 -6.15
C GLY A 269 2.49 16.73 -6.66
N CYS A 270 3.62 16.03 -6.74
CA CYS A 270 3.68 14.61 -7.01
C CYS A 270 4.53 13.92 -5.95
N SER A 271 4.11 12.72 -5.57
CA SER A 271 4.92 11.75 -4.85
C SER A 271 5.30 10.65 -5.84
N LEU A 272 6.59 10.56 -6.19
CA LEU A 272 7.15 9.51 -7.03
C LEU A 272 7.87 8.49 -6.17
N LEU A 273 7.46 7.23 -6.26
CA LEU A 273 8.20 6.07 -5.81
C LEU A 273 8.86 5.41 -7.03
N SER A 274 10.19 5.40 -7.09
CA SER A 274 10.96 4.69 -8.10
C SER A 274 11.82 3.62 -7.42
N GLN A 275 11.68 2.36 -7.83
CA GLN A 275 12.41 1.25 -7.22
C GLN A 275 13.02 0.33 -8.27
N ASN A 276 14.19 -0.22 -7.96
CA ASN A 276 14.85 -1.28 -8.73
C ASN A 276 14.55 -2.64 -8.10
N ILE A 277 14.29 -3.65 -8.93
CA ILE A 277 14.15 -5.02 -8.48
C ILE A 277 15.53 -5.68 -8.47
N ILE A 278 16.01 -6.09 -7.29
CA ILE A 278 17.39 -6.60 -7.07
C ILE A 278 17.42 -8.05 -6.58
#